data_AF-A0A699TPR6-F1
#
_entry.id   AF-A0A699TPR6-F1
#
_cell.length_a   1.000
_cell.length_b   1.000
_cell.length_c   1.000
_cell.angle_alpha   90.00
_cell.angle_beta   90.00
_cell.angle_gamma   90.00
#
_symmetry.space_group_name_H-M   'P 1'
#
loop_
_entity.id
_entity.type
_entity.pdbx_description
1 polymer ?
#
loop_
_entity_poly.entity_id
_entity_poly.type
_entity_poly.pdbx_seq_one_letter_code
_entity_poly.pdbx_strand_id
1 'polypeptide(L)' 'PEPGDPNREVPVNETFHVQTDDELTENELKQLEADDQAIQTILLGLPEDIYAVVDSCETAQEIWLRVQ' A
#
# COMPACT_ATOMS: atom_id res chain seq x y z
N PRO A 1 -32.08 20.42 11.06
CA PRO A 1 -30.84 19.76 11.55
C PRO A 1 -29.78 20.83 11.83
N GLU A 2 -29.59 21.16 13.10
CA GLU A 2 -28.59 22.14 13.52
C GLU A 2 -27.20 21.49 13.61
N PRO A 3 -26.12 22.17 13.14
CA PRO A 3 -24.77 21.65 13.19
C PRO A 3 -24.10 22.12 14.49
N GLY A 4 -24.25 21.38 15.58
CA GLY A 4 -23.59 21.83 16.82
C GLY A 4 -23.89 21.06 18.11
N ASP A 5 -24.29 19.80 18.06
CA ASP A 5 -24.40 18.99 19.28
C ASP A 5 -23.05 18.31 19.60
N PRO A 6 -22.36 18.67 20.71
CA PRO A 6 -21.11 18.06 21.12
C PRO A 6 -21.24 16.62 21.64
N ASN A 7 -22.46 16.15 21.92
CA ASN A 7 -22.72 14.79 22.41
C ASN A 7 -23.09 13.82 21.28
N ARG A 8 -22.78 14.15 20.03
CA ARG A 8 -22.98 13.23 18.92
C ARG A 8 -21.90 12.17 18.96
N GLU A 9 -22.08 11.15 19.80
CA GLU A 9 -21.34 9.91 19.71
C GLU A 9 -21.57 9.35 18.31
N VAL A 10 -20.57 9.51 17.44
CA VAL A 10 -20.52 8.82 16.16
C VAL A 10 -20.36 7.36 16.53
N PRO A 11 -21.30 6.46 16.22
CA PRO A 11 -21.02 5.04 16.31
C PRO A 11 -19.95 4.78 15.25
N VAL A 12 -18.69 4.83 15.65
CA VAL A 12 -17.61 4.20 14.92
C VAL A 12 -17.98 2.73 15.00
N ASN A 13 -18.54 2.22 13.90
CA ASN A 13 -18.58 0.81 13.65
C ASN A 13 -17.13 0.35 13.54
N GLU A 14 -16.50 0.14 14.69
CA GLU A 14 -15.21 -0.52 14.80
C GLU A 14 -15.44 -1.98 14.43
N THR A 15 -15.58 -2.23 13.13
CA THR A 15 -15.41 -3.56 12.55
C THR A 15 -13.92 -3.83 12.63
N PHE A 16 -13.45 -4.20 13.83
CA PHE A 16 -12.17 -4.86 13.99
C PHE A 16 -12.26 -6.17 13.23
N HIS A 17 -11.86 -6.16 11.97
CA HIS A 17 -11.45 -7.36 11.28
C HIS A 17 -10.17 -7.81 11.98
N VAL A 18 -10.34 -8.63 13.02
CA VAL A 18 -9.31 -9.60 13.39
C VAL A 18 -9.09 -10.41 12.12
N GLN A 19 -8.05 -10.05 11.36
CA GLN A 19 -7.48 -10.95 10.36
C GLN A 19 -6.85 -12.09 11.17
N THR A 20 -7.66 -13.11 11.43
CA THR A 20 -7.13 -14.44 11.66
C THR A 20 -6.28 -14.83 10.46
N ASP A 21 -5.35 -15.76 10.69
CA ASP A 21 -4.54 -16.46 9.68
C ASP A 21 -5.47 -17.25 8.74
N ASP A 22 -6.32 -16.53 8.01
CA ASP A 22 -7.38 -17.06 7.17
C ASP A 22 -6.70 -17.78 6.00
N GLU A 23 -7.01 -19.06 5.87
CA GLU A 23 -6.52 -19.95 4.82
C GLU A 23 -6.66 -19.26 3.45
N LEU A 24 -5.53 -18.82 2.87
CA LEU A 24 -5.51 -18.14 1.57
C LEU A 24 -6.21 -19.03 0.55
N THR A 25 -7.20 -18.45 -0.13
CA THR A 25 -7.90 -19.19 -1.18
C THR A 25 -6.97 -19.46 -2.36
N GLU A 26 -7.22 -20.53 -3.11
CA GLU A 26 -6.40 -20.89 -4.30
C GLU A 26 -6.29 -19.73 -5.31
N ASN A 27 -7.33 -18.89 -5.39
CA ASN A 27 -7.33 -17.72 -6.27
C ASN A 27 -6.41 -16.61 -5.74
N GLU A 28 -6.38 -16.37 -4.43
CA GLU A 28 -5.46 -15.40 -3.80
C GLU A 28 -4.01 -15.86 -3.92
N LEU A 29 -3.74 -17.17 -3.80
CA LEU A 29 -2.41 -17.72 -4.05
C LEU A 29 -1.96 -17.52 -5.50
N LYS A 30 -2.85 -17.76 -6.47
CA LYS A 30 -2.56 -17.49 -7.90
C LYS A 30 -2.33 -16.01 -8.18
N GLN A 31 -3.08 -15.14 -7.50
CA GLN A 31 -2.90 -13.68 -7.59
C GLN A 31 -1.53 -13.28 -7.04
N LEU A 32 -1.16 -13.78 -5.86
CA LEU A 32 0.14 -13.52 -5.25
C LEU A 32 1.29 -13.99 -6.14
N GLU A 33 1.20 -15.19 -6.72
CA GLU A 33 2.23 -15.72 -7.63
C GLU A 33 2.37 -14.85 -8.90
N ALA A 34 1.25 -14.39 -9.46
CA ALA A 34 1.25 -13.49 -10.61
C ALA A 34 1.82 -12.11 -10.26
N ASP A 35 1.46 -11.58 -9.10
CA ASP A 35 1.96 -10.29 -8.60
C ASP A 35 3.46 -10.37 -8.30
N ASP A 36 3.94 -11.45 -7.68
CA ASP A 36 5.37 -11.72 -7.45
C ASP A 36 6.16 -11.74 -8.77
N GLN A 37 5.63 -12.43 -9.78
CA GLN A 37 6.25 -12.49 -11.11
C GLN A 37 6.26 -11.11 -11.78
N ALA A 38 5.16 -10.35 -11.69
CA ALA A 38 5.09 -9.00 -12.24
C ALA A 38 6.07 -8.05 -11.54
N ILE A 39 6.15 -8.11 -10.21
CA ILE A 39 7.10 -7.33 -9.42
C ILE A 39 8.52 -7.69 -9.82
N GLN A 40 8.89 -8.98 -9.85
CA GLN A 40 10.24 -9.39 -10.29
C GLN A 40 10.57 -8.89 -11.69
N THR A 41 9.61 -8.95 -12.62
CA THR A 41 9.81 -8.47 -14.00
C THR A 41 10.03 -6.96 -14.03
N ILE A 42 9.26 -6.19 -13.24
CA ILE A 42 9.44 -4.75 -13.12
C ILE A 42 10.81 -4.44 -12.51
N LEU A 43 11.18 -5.08 -11.40
CA LEU A 43 12.46 -4.87 -10.73
C LEU A 43 13.65 -5.18 -11.67
N LEU A 44 13.55 -6.26 -12.47
CA LEU A 44 14.59 -6.65 -13.41
C LEU A 44 14.69 -5.70 -14.63
N GLY A 45 13.57 -5.08 -15.01
CA GLY A 45 13.50 -4.11 -16.11
C GLY A 45 13.92 -2.70 -15.71
N LEU A 46 13.98 -2.40 -14.41
CA LEU A 46 14.41 -1.10 -13.90
C LEU A 46 15.94 -1.04 -13.85
N PRO A 47 16.57 -0.02 -14.46
CA PRO A 47 18.01 0.15 -14.35
C PRO A 47 18.42 0.58 -12.93
N GLU A 48 19.62 0.15 -12.53
CA GLU A 48 20.12 0.24 -11.16
C GLU A 48 20.33 1.70 -10.67
N ASP A 49 20.46 2.63 -11.61
CA ASP A 49 20.52 4.06 -11.35
C ASP A 49 19.22 4.63 -10.76
N ILE A 50 18.06 4.06 -11.12
CA ILE A 50 16.78 4.46 -10.50
C ILE A 50 16.76 4.11 -9.01
N TYR A 51 17.29 2.94 -8.64
CA TYR A 51 17.41 2.56 -7.23
C TYR A 51 18.36 3.49 -6.48
N ALA A 52 19.52 3.82 -7.06
CA ALA A 52 20.45 4.77 -6.43
C ALA A 52 19.84 6.18 -6.28
N VAL A 53 19.01 6.61 -7.24
CA VAL A 53 18.31 7.90 -7.18
C VAL A 53 17.24 7.90 -6.09
N VAL A 54 16.50 6.81 -5.90
CA VAL A 54 15.49 6.70 -4.85
C VAL A 54 16.12 6.50 -3.46
N ASP A 55 17.16 5.67 -3.35
CA ASP A 55 17.89 5.39 -2.11
C ASP A 55 18.60 6.62 -1.55
N SER A 56 19.06 7.53 -2.43
CA SER A 56 19.67 8.80 -2.04
C SER A 56 18.68 9.91 -1.68
N CYS A 57 17.37 9.65 -1.72
CA CYS A 57 16.35 10.60 -1.27
C CYS A 57 16.02 10.37 0.20
N GLU A 58 16.07 11.42 1.02
CA GLU A 58 15.73 11.31 2.44
C GLU A 58 14.22 11.48 2.68
N THR A 59 13.52 12.12 1.75
CA THR A 59 12.10 12.42 1.89
C THR A 59 11.27 11.99 0.68
N ALA A 60 9.99 11.67 0.93
CA ALA A 60 9.03 11.38 -0.14
C ALA A 60 8.87 12.56 -1.13
N GLN A 61 9.12 13.79 -0.68
CA GLN A 61 9.07 14.99 -1.51
C GLN A 61 10.22 15.02 -2.53
N GLU A 62 11.42 14.63 -2.13
CA GLU A 62 12.57 14.50 -3.04
C GLU A 62 12.37 13.41 -4.07
N ILE A 63 11.77 12.28 -3.67
CA ILE A 63 11.39 11.21 -4.61
C ILE A 63 10.41 11.75 -5.66
N TRP A 64 9.36 12.44 -5.22
CA TRP A 64 8.34 12.97 -6.13
C TRP A 64 8.92 13.97 -7.15
N LEU A 65 9.86 14.83 -6.72
CA LEU A 65 10.55 15.80 -7.58
C LEU A 65 11.45 15.16 -8.64
N ARG A 66 12.02 13.98 -8.36
CA ARG A 66 12.92 13.26 -9.29
C ARG A 66 12.20 12.33 -10.27
N VAL A 67 10.94 11.97 -9.98
CA VAL A 67 10.10 11.08 -10.80
C VAL A 67 9.29 11.87 -11.87
N GLN A 68 9.18 13.20 -11.73
CA GLN A 68 8.52 14.11 -12.68
C GLN A 68 9.38 14.40 -13.91
#